data_AF-A0A9D8Q1E4-F1
#
_entry.id   AF-A0A9D8Q1E4-F1
#
_cell.length_a   1.000
_cell.length_b   1.000
_cell.length_c   1.000
_cell.angle_alpha   90.00
_cell.angle_beta   90.00
_cell.angle_gamma   90.00
#
_symmetry.space_group_name_H-M   'P 1'
#
loop_
_entity.id
_entity.type
_entity.pdbx_description
1 polymer ?
#
loop_
_entity_poly.entity_id
_entity_poly.type
_entity_poly.pdbx_seq_one_letter_code
_entity_poly.pdbx_strand_id
1 'polypeptide(L)' 'SFDPRIVGLSGTALEVESVVKAYKAYAKKIPTEGGYTMDHTASVYVMDAEGRYRTLIDYHEDRQAALAKIRLVLK' A
#
# COMPACT_ATOMS: atom_id res chain seq x y z
N SER A 1 13.06 -14.05 -1.20
CA SER A 1 12.14 -14.40 -0.09
C SER A 1 11.83 -13.15 0.69
N PHE A 2 10.60 -12.96 1.16
CA PHE A 2 10.23 -11.81 2.00
C PHE A 2 10.60 -12.06 3.47
N ASP A 3 10.75 -10.98 4.25
CA ASP A 3 10.90 -11.07 5.70
C ASP A 3 9.65 -11.69 6.34
N PRO A 4 9.77 -12.58 7.35
CA PRO A 4 8.60 -13.23 7.99
C PRO A 4 7.57 -12.26 8.59
N ARG A 5 7.95 -11.01 8.84
CA ARG A 5 7.05 -9.96 9.33
C ARG A 5 6.12 -9.41 8.26
N ILE A 6 6.34 -9.73 6.98
CA ILE A 6 5.51 -9.28 5.86
C ILE A 6 4.43 -10.33 5.58
N VAL A 7 3.17 -9.92 5.73
CA VAL A 7 1.99 -10.75 5.41
C VAL A 7 1.45 -10.32 4.04
N GLY A 8 1.46 -11.24 3.08
CA GLY A 8 0.81 -11.06 1.78
C GLY A 8 -0.68 -11.37 1.87
N LEU A 9 -1.52 -10.46 1.36
CA LEU A 9 -2.97 -10.61 1.31
C LEU A 9 -3.44 -10.62 -0.15
N SER A 10 -4.42 -11.46 -0.45
CA SER A 10 -5.10 -11.55 -1.74
C SER A 10 -6.53 -12.05 -1.53
N GLY A 11 -7.32 -12.14 -2.59
CA GLY A 11 -8.69 -12.62 -2.55
C GLY A 11 -9.31 -12.71 -3.95
N THR A 12 -10.62 -12.85 -3.98
CA THR A 12 -11.42 -12.72 -5.20
C THR A 12 -11.30 -11.31 -5.77
N ALA A 13 -11.61 -11.14 -7.06
CA ALA A 13 -11.57 -9.83 -7.71
C ALA A 13 -12.46 -8.78 -6.99
N LEU A 14 -13.63 -9.20 -6.49
CA LEU A 14 -14.56 -8.33 -5.76
C LEU A 14 -14.00 -7.91 -4.39
N GLU A 15 -13.36 -8.84 -3.66
CA GLU A 15 -12.73 -8.52 -2.38
C GLU A 15 -11.58 -7.51 -2.59
N VAL A 16 -10.74 -7.72 -3.60
CA VAL A 16 -9.63 -6.80 -3.92
C VAL A 16 -10.17 -5.43 -4.36
N GLU A 17 -11.19 -5.39 -5.23
CA GLU A 17 -11.81 -4.12 -5.66
C GLU A 17 -12.41 -3.34 -4.49
N SER A 18 -13.03 -4.04 -3.52
CA SER A 18 -13.58 -3.41 -2.33
C SER A 18 -12.51 -2.69 -1.50
N VAL A 19 -11.32 -3.29 -1.36
CA VAL A 19 -10.19 -2.70 -0.63
C VAL A 19 -9.59 -1.54 -1.40
N VAL A 20 -9.40 -1.67 -2.72
CA VAL A 20 -8.92 -0.59 -3.58
C VAL A 20 -9.80 0.65 -3.41
N LYS A 21 -11.13 0.48 -3.43
CA LYS A 21 -12.07 1.57 -3.21
C LYS A 21 -12.03 2.12 -1.78
N ALA A 22 -12.02 1.26 -0.77
CA ALA A 22 -12.03 1.68 0.64
C ALA A 22 -10.81 2.53 1.02
N TYR A 23 -9.64 2.20 0.44
CA TYR A 23 -8.39 2.93 0.68
C TYR A 23 -8.16 4.07 -0.32
N LYS A 24 -9.08 4.30 -1.26
CA LYS A 24 -8.91 5.23 -2.39
C LYS A 24 -7.62 4.98 -3.18
N ALA A 25 -7.22 3.71 -3.25
CA ALA A 25 -6.10 3.28 -4.05
C ALA A 25 -6.48 3.24 -5.54
N TYR A 26 -5.46 3.17 -6.38
CA TYR A 26 -5.56 3.03 -7.82
C TYR A 26 -4.98 1.68 -8.23
N ALA A 27 -5.61 1.02 -9.19
CA ALA A 27 -5.12 -0.19 -9.82
C ALA A 27 -5.65 -0.27 -11.26
N LYS A 28 -4.78 -0.48 -12.24
CA LYS A 28 -5.14 -0.62 -13.65
C LYS A 28 -4.19 -1.56 -14.38
N LYS A 29 -4.76 -2.52 -15.10
CA LYS A 29 -4.01 -3.37 -16.04
C LYS A 29 -3.59 -2.56 -17.27
N ILE A 30 -2.31 -2.62 -17.60
CA ILE A 30 -1.72 -2.00 -18.79
C ILE A 30 -1.22 -3.12 -19.71
N PRO A 31 -1.86 -3.35 -20.87
CA PRO A 31 -1.44 -4.38 -21.81
C PRO A 31 -0.01 -4.16 -22.33
N THR A 32 0.70 -5.25 -22.58
CA THR A 32 2.03 -5.30 -23.19
C THR A 32 2.04 -6.40 -24.26
N GLU A 33 3.06 -6.47 -25.11
CA GLU A 33 3.14 -7.44 -26.23
C GLU A 33 3.02 -8.92 -25.78
N GLY A 34 3.40 -9.24 -24.54
CA GLY A 34 3.37 -10.61 -23.99
C GLY A 34 2.54 -10.81 -22.73
N GLY A 35 1.74 -9.82 -22.32
CA GLY A 35 1.01 -9.87 -21.05
C GLY A 35 0.51 -8.50 -20.61
N TYR A 36 0.67 -8.17 -19.33
CA TYR A 36 0.30 -6.86 -18.81
C TYR A 36 1.17 -6.46 -17.61
N THR A 37 1.30 -5.16 -17.40
CA THR A 37 1.77 -4.57 -16.14
C THR A 37 0.59 -3.98 -15.36
N MET A 38 0.83 -3.58 -14.11
CA MET A 38 -0.16 -2.96 -13.26
C MET A 38 0.30 -1.56 -12.87
N ASP A 39 -0.40 -0.54 -13.38
CA ASP A 39 -0.35 0.77 -12.74
C ASP A 39 -1.08 0.67 -11.41
N HIS A 40 -0.47 1.19 -10.35
CA HIS A 40 -1.01 1.09 -9.00
C HIS A 40 -0.58 2.26 -8.12
N THR A 41 -1.29 2.48 -7.02
CA THR A 41 -0.83 3.37 -5.95
C THR A 41 0.47 2.79 -5.36
N ALA A 42 1.57 3.53 -5.48
CA ALA A 42 2.88 3.11 -5.00
C ALA A 42 3.19 3.53 -3.54
N SER A 43 2.29 4.29 -2.91
CA SER A 43 2.46 4.75 -1.52
C SER A 43 2.10 3.67 -0.49
N VAL A 44 2.72 3.75 0.68
CA VAL A 44 2.42 2.89 1.84
C VAL A 44 1.44 3.61 2.78
N TYR A 45 0.36 2.94 3.17
CA TYR A 45 -0.59 3.44 4.17
C TYR A 45 -0.07 3.15 5.58
N VAL A 46 0.01 4.18 6.42
CA VAL A 46 0.42 4.05 7.82
C VAL A 46 -0.82 4.17 8.71
N MET A 47 -1.05 3.12 9.50
CA MET A 47 -2.17 3.01 10.43
C MET A 47 -1.65 3.03 11.87
N ASP A 48 -2.43 3.53 12.82
CA ASP A 48 -2.11 3.41 14.25
C ASP A 48 -2.55 2.06 14.85
N ALA A 49 -2.22 1.82 16.12
CA ALA A 49 -2.56 0.58 16.84
C ALA A 49 -4.07 0.33 16.96
N GLU A 50 -4.89 1.36 16.78
CA GLU A 50 -6.35 1.24 16.77
C GLU A 50 -6.91 1.04 15.34
N GLY A 51 -6.04 0.86 14.35
CA GLY A 51 -6.41 0.60 12.96
C GLY A 51 -6.87 1.84 12.19
N ARG A 52 -6.56 3.06 12.66
CA ARG A 52 -6.97 4.30 12.00
C ARG A 52 -5.87 4.79 11.06
N TYR A 53 -6.26 5.27 9.89
CA TYR A 53 -5.34 5.89 8.94
C TYR A 53 -4.73 7.17 9.53
N ARG A 54 -3.40 7.31 9.40
CA ARG A 54 -2.65 8.47 9.93
C ARG A 54 -1.93 9.24 8.84
N THR A 55 -1.26 8.57 7.92
CA THR A 55 -0.50 9.20 6.83
C THR A 55 -0.17 8.20 5.73
N LEU A 56 0.26 8.71 4.57
CA LEU A 56 0.95 7.95 3.54
C LEU A 56 2.47 8.15 3.66
N ILE A 57 3.23 7.15 3.23
CA ILE A 57 4.64 7.28 2.85
C ILE A 57 4.72 7.12 1.34
N ASP A 58 5.21 8.15 0.64
CA ASP A 58 5.38 8.07 -0.81
C ASP A 58 6.58 7.20 -1.19
N TYR A 59 6.53 6.58 -2.37
CA TYR A 59 7.65 5.76 -2.87
C TYR A 59 8.95 6.56 -3.02
N HIS A 60 8.85 7.85 -3.35
CA HIS A 60 10.00 8.75 -3.48
C HIS A 60 10.33 9.54 -2.21
N GLU A 61 9.65 9.25 -1.09
CA GLU A 61 9.86 9.99 0.14
C GLU A 61 11.25 9.73 0.75
N ASP A 62 11.89 10.81 1.24
CA ASP A 62 13.16 10.68 1.95
C ASP A 62 13.00 9.80 3.21
N ARG A 63 14.04 9.03 3.51
CA ARG A 63 14.05 8.09 4.63
C ARG A 63 13.77 8.78 5.97
N GLN A 64 14.29 9.99 6.22
CA GLN A 64 14.06 10.67 7.49
C GLN A 64 12.61 11.12 7.64
N ALA A 65 12.00 11.59 6.56
CA ALA A 65 10.58 11.95 6.53
C ALA A 65 9.70 10.70 6.77
N ALA A 66 9.99 9.59 6.09
CA ALA A 66 9.30 8.32 6.30
C ALA A 66 9.41 7.82 7.75
N LEU A 67 10.62 7.86 8.34
CA LEU A 67 10.83 7.46 9.73
C LEU A 67 10.10 8.37 10.72
N ALA A 68 10.04 9.68 10.47
CA ALA A 68 9.28 10.61 11.30
C ALA A 68 7.78 10.25 11.28
N LYS A 69 7.23 9.95 10.10
CA LYS A 69 5.83 9.49 9.95
C LYS A 69 5.54 8.20 10.69
N ILE A 70 6.45 7.22 10.64
CA ILE A 70 6.30 5.97 11.41
C ILE A 70 6.31 6.27 12.92
N ARG A 71 7.25 7.09 13.40
CA ARG A 71 7.32 7.44 14.83
C ARG A 71 6.06 8.14 15.35
N LEU A 72 5.33 8.88 14.51
CA LEU A 72 4.05 9.50 14.89
C LEU A 72 2.97 8.49 15.30
N VAL A 73 3.07 7.23 14.86
CA VAL A 73 2.07 6.20 15.15
C VAL A 73 2.51 5.18 16.19
N LEU A 74 3.76 5.28 16.64
CA LEU A 74 4.30 4.47 17.73
C LEU A 74 4.01 5.21 19.04
N LYS A 75 3.14 4.62 19.87
CA LYS A 75 3.01 4.99 21.28
C LYS A 75 4.09 4.27 22.09
#